data_AF-A0A928Y2Y5-F1
#
_entry.id   AF-A0A928Y2Y5-F1
#
_cell.length_a   1.000
_cell.length_b   1.000
_cell.length_c   1.000
_cell.angle_alpha   90.00
_cell.angle_beta   90.00
_cell.angle_gamma   90.00
#
_symmetry.space_group_name_H-M   'P 1'
#
loop_
_entity.id
_entity.type
_entity.pdbx_description
1 polymer ?
#
loop_
_entity_poly.entity_id
_entity_poly.type
_entity_poly.pdbx_seq_one_letter_code
_entity_poly.pdbx_strand_id
1 'polypeptide(L)'
;MHRALQEVRRMDTVIPIADLQPIYSVAEVERASEDGAAKRNEGLKSWYERMRELGGSRYIIKPSTTAAVDDLAEGSPNFTGVIDDLRKSLALAIAGHEAVQFLPLLLLGEPGLGKTHFAKRLAQALGTGYEFVSMNSLTAGWVLTGASSQWNHARPGRVAQTLVEGEYANPVIVLDEIDKAGGDQRYDPMGALYALLERDTAAHFKDEFVDVDMDASHILWVATANDESAIPEPILNRMNVYAIERPDAAGSRRIALSVYREILDAHHWSFPPEPSEGVVERLAAIPPRDMKKLLLDAFGTAQLAGRDHLVPEDIDAKKLCGRRARVGF
;
A
#
# COMPACT_ATOMS: atom_id res chain seq x y z
N MET A 1 50.24 -4.56 0.85
CA MET A 1 49.39 -5.06 1.94
C MET A 1 48.61 -3.87 2.49
N HIS A 2 47.30 -3.75 2.48
CA HIS A 2 46.21 -4.58 1.95
C HIS A 2 45.08 -3.54 1.76
N ARG A 3 44.69 -3.30 0.51
CA ARG A 3 43.63 -2.34 0.16
C ARG A 3 42.32 -3.03 0.51
N ALA A 4 41.66 -2.61 1.59
CA ALA A 4 40.35 -3.11 1.97
C ALA A 4 39.36 -2.69 0.86
N LEU A 5 39.05 -3.66 -0.01
CA LEU A 5 37.93 -3.59 -0.91
C LEU A 5 36.68 -3.51 -0.02
N GLN A 6 36.06 -2.34 0.03
CA GLN A 6 34.65 -2.23 0.40
C GLN A 6 33.90 -3.11 -0.60
N GLU A 7 33.37 -4.24 -0.12
CA GLU A 7 32.30 -4.95 -0.81
C GLU A 7 31.11 -4.00 -0.88
N VAL A 8 31.00 -3.30 -2.02
CA VAL A 8 29.72 -2.78 -2.48
C VAL A 8 28.81 -3.99 -2.53
N ARG A 9 27.90 -4.13 -1.55
CA ARG A 9 26.78 -5.07 -1.58
C ARG A 9 26.13 -4.84 -2.94
N ARG A 10 26.39 -5.73 -3.92
CA ARG A 10 25.62 -5.75 -5.16
C ARG A 10 24.19 -5.93 -4.68
N MET A 11 23.39 -4.86 -4.73
CA MET A 11 21.96 -5.04 -4.78
C MET A 11 21.74 -5.81 -6.07
N ASP A 12 21.56 -7.12 -5.96
CA ASP A 12 21.07 -7.94 -7.07
C ASP A 12 19.83 -7.21 -7.56
N THR A 13 19.97 -6.55 -8.71
CA THR A 13 18.91 -5.71 -9.23
C THR A 13 17.78 -6.65 -9.60
N VAL A 14 16.76 -6.71 -8.74
CA VAL A 14 15.56 -7.49 -8.96
C VAL A 14 14.80 -6.79 -10.07
N ILE A 15 14.96 -7.27 -11.30
CA ILE A 15 14.21 -6.75 -12.45
C ILE A 15 12.96 -7.63 -12.59
N PRO A 16 11.77 -7.11 -12.25
CA PRO A 16 10.53 -7.82 -12.56
C PRO A 16 10.35 -7.93 -14.08
N ILE A 17 9.66 -8.99 -14.52
CA ILE A 17 9.32 -9.18 -15.93
C ILE A 17 7.94 -8.58 -16.16
N ALA A 18 7.77 -7.78 -17.21
CA ALA A 18 6.51 -7.13 -17.55
C ALA A 18 5.96 -7.65 -18.88
N ASP A 19 4.69 -8.07 -18.87
CA ASP A 19 3.90 -8.35 -20.07
C ASP A 19 2.75 -7.34 -20.18
N LEU A 20 2.05 -7.30 -21.32
CA LEU A 20 0.82 -6.52 -21.46
C LEU A 20 -0.41 -7.39 -21.16
N GLN A 21 -1.22 -6.96 -20.20
CA GLN A 21 -2.49 -7.56 -19.81
C GLN A 21 -3.65 -6.68 -20.28
N PRO A 22 -4.56 -7.18 -21.13
CA PRO A 22 -5.82 -6.50 -21.42
C PRO A 22 -6.66 -6.35 -20.14
N ILE A 23 -7.10 -5.12 -19.86
CA ILE A 23 -7.97 -4.79 -18.73
C ILE A 23 -9.35 -4.34 -19.17
N TYR A 24 -9.53 -3.86 -20.40
CA TYR A 24 -10.85 -3.57 -20.98
C TYR A 24 -10.79 -3.54 -22.51
N SER A 25 -11.95 -3.64 -23.16
CA SER A 25 -12.05 -3.58 -24.62
C SER A 25 -12.23 -2.15 -25.10
N VAL A 26 -11.28 -1.63 -25.90
CA VAL A 26 -11.42 -0.31 -26.55
C VAL A 26 -12.64 -0.27 -27.47
N ALA A 27 -12.99 -1.39 -28.12
CA ALA A 27 -14.18 -1.49 -28.95
C ALA A 27 -15.49 -1.42 -28.13
N GLU A 28 -15.48 -1.88 -26.87
CA GLU A 28 -16.62 -1.69 -25.97
C GLU A 28 -16.74 -0.24 -25.50
N VAL A 29 -15.62 0.41 -25.20
CA VAL A 29 -15.59 1.83 -24.88
C VAL A 29 -16.13 2.68 -26.04
N GLU A 30 -15.75 2.36 -27.28
CA GLU A 30 -16.26 3.06 -28.47
C GLU A 30 -17.78 2.90 -28.60
N ARG A 31 -18.29 1.67 -28.48
CA ARG A 31 -19.74 1.42 -28.48
C ARG A 31 -20.46 2.18 -27.37
N ALA A 32 -19.94 2.13 -26.15
CA ALA A 32 -20.52 2.82 -25.00
C ALA A 32 -20.47 4.35 -25.14
N SER A 33 -19.47 4.89 -25.85
CA SER A 33 -19.36 6.33 -26.12
C SER A 33 -20.44 6.86 -27.07
N GLU A 34 -21.00 5.98 -27.91
CA GLU A 34 -22.07 6.32 -28.83
C GLU A 34 -23.46 6.27 -28.19
N ASP A 35 -23.57 5.71 -26.98
CA ASP A 35 -24.82 5.61 -26.24
C ASP A 35 -25.36 6.98 -25.80
N GLY A 36 -26.69 7.05 -25.67
CA GLY A 36 -27.39 8.28 -25.33
C GLY A 36 -27.00 8.85 -23.96
N ALA A 37 -26.59 8.02 -23.00
CA ALA A 37 -26.15 8.46 -21.68
C ALA A 37 -24.81 9.20 -21.75
N ALA A 38 -23.83 8.65 -22.47
CA ALA A 38 -22.51 9.24 -22.67
C ALA A 38 -22.59 10.57 -23.43
N LYS A 39 -23.46 10.64 -24.44
CA LYS A 39 -23.70 11.88 -25.20
C LYS A 39 -24.26 13.03 -24.34
N ARG A 40 -24.92 12.73 -23.22
CA ARG A 40 -25.51 13.72 -22.31
C ARG A 40 -24.61 14.08 -21.13
N ASN A 41 -23.55 13.31 -20.87
CA ASN A 41 -22.64 13.53 -19.75
C ASN A 41 -21.22 13.80 -20.28
N GLU A 42 -20.80 15.08 -20.28
CA GLU A 42 -19.47 15.50 -20.75
C GLU A 42 -18.33 14.83 -19.97
N GLY A 43 -18.51 14.57 -18.68
CA GLY A 43 -17.53 13.90 -17.84
C GLY A 43 -17.31 12.44 -18.25
N LEU A 44 -18.39 11.71 -18.52
CA LEU A 44 -18.34 10.34 -19.00
C LEU A 44 -17.72 10.27 -20.40
N LYS A 45 -18.11 11.19 -21.29
CA LYS A 45 -17.52 11.31 -22.62
C LYS A 45 -16.01 11.53 -22.56
N SER A 46 -15.56 12.48 -21.75
CA SER A 46 -14.12 12.76 -21.54
C SER A 46 -13.38 11.54 -20.99
N TRP A 47 -14.04 10.75 -20.14
CA TRP A 47 -13.46 9.52 -19.60
C TRP A 47 -13.28 8.44 -20.67
N TYR A 48 -14.26 8.22 -21.54
CA TYR A 48 -14.14 7.28 -22.65
C TYR A 48 -13.07 7.73 -23.67
N GLU A 49 -12.96 9.02 -23.95
CA GLU A 49 -11.88 9.55 -24.79
C GLU A 49 -10.52 9.20 -24.18
N ARG A 50 -10.33 9.40 -22.87
CA ARG A 50 -9.11 9.00 -22.16
C ARG A 50 -8.86 7.50 -22.20
N MET A 51 -9.88 6.66 -22.01
CA MET A 51 -9.74 5.21 -22.12
C MET A 51 -9.26 4.78 -23.52
N ARG A 52 -9.75 5.44 -24.57
CA ARG A 52 -9.30 5.17 -25.94
C ARG A 52 -7.85 5.62 -26.17
N GLU A 53 -7.45 6.76 -25.64
CA GLU A 53 -6.09 7.29 -25.74
C GLU A 53 -5.06 6.41 -25.02
N LEU A 54 -5.39 5.95 -23.80
CA LEU A 54 -4.50 5.09 -23.00
C LEU A 54 -4.48 3.64 -23.48
N GLY A 55 -5.50 3.22 -24.23
CA GLY A 55 -5.67 1.85 -24.70
C GLY A 55 -6.06 0.88 -23.58
N GLY A 56 -6.56 -0.29 -23.98
CA GLY A 56 -7.17 -1.27 -23.07
C GLY A 56 -6.21 -2.22 -22.36
N SER A 57 -4.89 -1.98 -22.36
CA SER A 57 -3.91 -2.91 -21.76
C SER A 57 -2.94 -2.21 -20.81
N ARG A 58 -2.56 -2.89 -19.73
CA ARG A 58 -1.61 -2.42 -18.71
C ARG A 58 -0.48 -3.40 -18.51
N TYR A 59 0.62 -2.96 -17.92
CA TYR A 59 1.72 -3.85 -17.58
C TYR A 59 1.31 -4.80 -16.46
N ILE A 60 1.50 -6.09 -16.65
CA ILE A 60 1.36 -7.06 -15.57
C ILE A 60 2.74 -7.49 -15.10
N ILE A 61 3.02 -7.24 -13.82
CA ILE A 61 4.31 -7.50 -13.23
C ILE A 61 4.40 -8.95 -12.73
N LYS A 62 5.42 -9.65 -13.22
CA LYS A 62 5.77 -11.01 -12.82
C LYS A 62 7.05 -11.00 -12.00
N PRO A 63 7.06 -11.67 -10.83
CA PRO A 63 8.26 -11.77 -10.02
C PRO A 63 9.32 -12.61 -10.73
N SER A 64 10.58 -12.18 -10.65
CA SER A 64 11.75 -12.92 -11.15
C SER A 64 12.54 -13.62 -10.05
N THR A 65 12.29 -13.25 -8.78
CA THR A 65 12.93 -13.84 -7.60
C THR A 65 12.07 -13.65 -6.36
N THR A 66 12.20 -14.55 -5.40
CA THR A 66 11.60 -14.39 -4.06
C THR A 66 12.34 -13.34 -3.22
N ALA A 67 13.53 -12.91 -3.64
CA ALA A 67 14.32 -11.90 -2.93
C ALA A 67 13.61 -10.55 -2.82
N ALA A 68 12.61 -10.29 -3.67
CA ALA A 68 11.75 -9.11 -3.60
C ALA A 68 11.20 -8.85 -2.19
N VAL A 69 10.89 -9.91 -1.42
CA VAL A 69 10.34 -9.78 -0.05
C VAL A 69 11.38 -9.89 1.07
N ASP A 70 12.67 -10.05 0.74
CA ASP A 70 13.74 -10.13 1.75
C ASP A 70 13.93 -8.78 2.45
N ASP A 71 13.96 -7.69 1.69
CA ASP A 71 14.05 -6.33 2.24
C ASP A 71 12.81 -5.96 3.09
N LEU A 72 11.65 -6.56 2.79
CA LEU A 72 10.46 -6.44 3.63
C LEU A 72 10.67 -7.15 4.96
N ALA A 73 11.23 -8.37 4.94
CA ALA A 73 11.53 -9.13 6.15
C ALA A 73 12.50 -8.40 7.07
N GLU A 74 13.54 -7.79 6.51
CA GLU A 74 14.52 -7.03 7.29
C GLU A 74 13.89 -5.83 8.01
N GLY A 75 13.06 -5.03 7.32
CA GLY A 75 12.49 -3.80 7.86
C GLY A 75 11.08 -3.93 8.47
N SER A 76 10.47 -5.10 8.48
CA SER A 76 9.12 -5.35 9.03
C SER A 76 9.07 -6.68 9.79
N PRO A 77 9.83 -6.80 10.89
CA PRO A 77 10.04 -8.07 11.59
C PRO A 77 8.81 -8.65 12.28
N ASN A 78 7.77 -7.85 12.54
CA ASN A 78 6.50 -8.29 13.09
C ASN A 78 5.50 -8.79 12.04
N PHE A 79 5.92 -8.88 10.77
CA PHE A 79 5.11 -9.33 9.63
C PHE A 79 5.60 -10.68 9.07
N THR A 80 6.39 -11.45 9.83
CA THR A 80 6.98 -12.71 9.35
C THR A 80 5.94 -13.69 8.80
N GLY A 81 4.81 -13.88 9.48
CA GLY A 81 3.75 -14.78 9.02
C GLY A 81 3.23 -14.42 7.63
N VAL A 82 2.96 -13.14 7.35
CA VAL A 82 2.49 -12.70 6.04
C VAL A 82 3.60 -12.76 4.99
N ILE A 83 4.84 -12.43 5.36
CA ILE A 83 5.99 -12.49 4.46
C ILE A 83 6.29 -13.93 4.03
N ASP A 84 6.18 -14.90 4.94
CA ASP A 84 6.44 -16.31 4.66
C ASP A 84 5.42 -16.87 3.64
N ASP A 85 4.15 -16.48 3.75
CA ASP A 85 3.13 -16.88 2.79
C ASP A 85 3.27 -16.14 1.45
N LEU A 86 3.58 -14.84 1.47
CA LEU A 86 3.92 -14.08 0.26
C LEU A 86 5.10 -14.72 -0.47
N ARG A 87 6.12 -15.18 0.25
CA ARG A 87 7.27 -15.89 -0.32
C ARG A 87 6.85 -17.17 -1.04
N LYS A 88 5.90 -17.93 -0.49
CA LYS A 88 5.33 -19.12 -1.14
C LYS A 88 4.57 -18.74 -2.42
N SER A 89 3.72 -17.71 -2.37
CA SER A 89 3.01 -17.20 -3.55
C SER A 89 3.96 -16.73 -4.65
N LEU A 90 5.03 -16.03 -4.29
CA LEU A 90 6.07 -15.60 -5.24
C LEU A 90 6.80 -16.80 -5.85
N ALA A 91 7.15 -17.81 -5.05
CA ALA A 91 7.80 -19.01 -5.55
C ALA A 91 6.93 -19.75 -6.59
N LEU A 92 5.62 -19.83 -6.35
CA LEU A 92 4.66 -20.41 -7.32
C LEU A 92 4.60 -19.58 -8.61
N ALA A 93 4.47 -18.25 -8.48
CA ALA A 93 4.40 -17.35 -9.63
C ALA A 93 5.67 -17.40 -10.49
N ILE A 94 6.85 -17.48 -9.87
CA ILE A 94 8.14 -17.65 -10.56
C ILE A 94 8.18 -18.97 -11.32
N ALA A 95 7.78 -20.07 -10.66
CA ALA A 95 7.79 -21.40 -11.27
C ALA A 95 6.79 -21.50 -12.46
N GLY A 96 5.68 -20.78 -12.39
CA GLY A 96 4.67 -20.71 -13.45
C GLY A 96 4.96 -19.68 -14.55
N HIS A 97 5.93 -18.77 -14.35
CA HIS A 97 6.11 -17.57 -15.18
C HIS A 97 4.83 -16.71 -15.25
N GLU A 98 4.14 -16.59 -14.13
CA GLU A 98 2.86 -15.90 -13.96
C GLU A 98 3.02 -14.66 -13.06
N ALA A 99 2.00 -13.80 -13.05
CA ALA A 99 1.92 -12.71 -12.10
C ALA A 99 1.70 -13.27 -10.69
N VAL A 100 2.25 -12.60 -9.66
CA VAL A 100 1.98 -13.03 -8.29
C VAL A 100 0.49 -12.91 -7.98
N GLN A 101 -0.05 -13.94 -7.34
CA GLN A 101 -1.41 -13.95 -6.82
C GLN A 101 -1.39 -14.48 -5.39
N PHE A 102 -2.17 -13.83 -4.53
CA PHE A 102 -2.40 -14.27 -3.15
C PHE A 102 -3.84 -13.90 -2.76
N LEU A 103 -4.38 -14.62 -1.78
CA LEU A 103 -5.65 -14.26 -1.18
C LEU A 103 -5.55 -12.85 -0.58
N PRO A 104 -6.56 -11.99 -0.73
CA PRO A 104 -6.59 -10.66 -0.11
C PRO A 104 -6.09 -10.68 1.34
N LEU A 105 -5.14 -9.83 1.67
CA LEU A 105 -4.52 -9.84 3.00
C LEU A 105 -5.33 -8.96 3.96
N LEU A 106 -5.61 -9.44 5.17
CA LEU A 106 -6.08 -8.59 6.26
C LEU A 106 -5.01 -8.50 7.35
N LEU A 107 -4.42 -7.32 7.51
CA LEU A 107 -3.45 -7.02 8.56
C LEU A 107 -4.22 -6.50 9.78
N LEU A 108 -4.36 -7.35 10.81
CA LEU A 108 -5.11 -7.04 12.03
C LEU A 108 -4.14 -6.76 13.17
N GLY A 109 -4.28 -5.65 13.88
CA GLY A 109 -3.47 -5.40 15.07
C GLY A 109 -3.60 -3.97 15.59
N GLU A 110 -2.91 -3.62 16.67
CA GLU A 110 -3.02 -2.29 17.27
C GLU A 110 -2.62 -1.14 16.31
N PRO A 111 -3.12 0.08 16.54
CA PRO A 111 -2.68 1.26 15.79
C PRO A 111 -1.18 1.52 15.96
N GLY A 112 -0.49 1.82 14.85
CA GLY A 112 0.93 2.20 14.88
C GLY A 112 1.94 1.06 14.75
N LEU A 113 1.49 -0.16 14.48
CA LEU A 113 2.34 -1.33 14.19
C LEU A 113 2.95 -1.35 12.78
N GLY A 114 2.66 -0.35 11.95
CA GLY A 114 3.23 -0.22 10.61
C GLY A 114 2.47 -0.96 9.50
N LYS A 115 1.21 -1.36 9.71
CA LYS A 115 0.39 -2.11 8.73
C LYS A 115 0.31 -1.44 7.35
N THR A 116 -0.09 -0.17 7.33
CA THR A 116 -0.18 0.64 6.09
C THR A 116 1.19 0.82 5.43
N HIS A 117 2.24 0.99 6.25
CA HIS A 117 3.61 1.13 5.78
C HIS A 117 4.12 -0.16 5.13
N PHE A 118 3.84 -1.31 5.74
CA PHE A 118 4.15 -2.62 5.18
C PHE A 118 3.49 -2.81 3.81
N ALA A 119 2.20 -2.49 3.68
CA ALA A 119 1.48 -2.61 2.41
C ALA A 119 2.08 -1.73 1.30
N LYS A 120 2.51 -0.50 1.64
CA LYS A 120 3.23 0.38 0.70
C LYS A 120 4.56 -0.21 0.27
N ARG A 121 5.35 -0.72 1.23
CA ARG A 121 6.64 -1.36 0.91
C ARG A 121 6.44 -2.63 0.08
N LEU A 122 5.36 -3.38 0.31
CA LEU A 122 5.02 -4.55 -0.50
C LEU A 122 4.84 -4.18 -1.97
N ALA A 123 4.09 -3.11 -2.27
CA ALA A 123 3.93 -2.64 -3.66
C ALA A 123 5.28 -2.28 -4.31
N GLN A 124 6.16 -1.60 -3.56
CA GLN A 124 7.51 -1.24 -4.00
C GLN A 124 8.38 -2.47 -4.25
N ALA A 125 8.36 -3.44 -3.34
CA ALA A 125 9.07 -4.71 -3.45
C ALA A 125 8.61 -5.51 -4.67
N LEU A 126 7.32 -5.52 -4.95
CA LEU A 126 6.75 -6.17 -6.14
C LEU A 126 6.97 -5.37 -7.43
N GLY A 127 7.37 -4.10 -7.34
CA GLY A 127 7.57 -3.23 -8.49
C GLY A 127 6.28 -2.90 -9.25
N THR A 128 5.14 -2.85 -8.56
CA THR A 128 3.81 -2.57 -9.15
C THR A 128 3.19 -1.29 -8.60
N GLY A 129 2.05 -0.89 -9.14
CA GLY A 129 1.28 0.28 -8.69
C GLY A 129 0.83 0.18 -7.23
N TYR A 130 0.61 1.34 -6.61
CA TYR A 130 0.11 1.47 -5.24
C TYR A 130 -1.03 2.47 -5.19
N GLU A 131 -2.22 2.04 -4.75
CA GLU A 131 -3.34 2.92 -4.44
C GLU A 131 -3.71 2.79 -2.97
N PHE A 132 -3.99 3.92 -2.32
CA PHE A 132 -4.37 3.98 -0.92
C PHE A 132 -5.80 4.50 -0.77
N VAL A 133 -6.65 3.72 -0.12
CA VAL A 133 -8.03 4.08 0.18
C VAL A 133 -8.27 3.99 1.68
N SER A 134 -8.52 5.13 2.33
CA SER A 134 -8.91 5.20 3.73
C SER A 134 -10.42 4.93 3.87
N MET A 135 -10.77 3.80 4.49
CA MET A 135 -12.16 3.38 4.68
C MET A 135 -12.90 4.20 5.73
N ASN A 136 -12.19 4.74 6.71
CA ASN A 136 -12.73 5.63 7.75
C ASN A 136 -13.33 6.93 7.16
N SER A 137 -12.80 7.41 6.03
CA SER A 137 -13.33 8.59 5.33
C SER A 137 -14.46 8.28 4.34
N LEU A 138 -14.76 6.99 4.11
CA LEU A 138 -15.78 6.60 3.13
C LEU A 138 -17.16 6.60 3.77
N THR A 139 -18.06 7.37 3.18
CA THR A 139 -19.48 7.37 3.54
C THR A 139 -20.28 6.36 2.73
N ALA A 140 -19.71 5.78 1.66
CA ALA A 140 -20.41 4.86 0.78
C ALA A 140 -19.51 4.08 -0.21
N GLY A 141 -20.04 2.98 -0.74
CA GLY A 141 -19.31 2.01 -1.57
C GLY A 141 -18.97 2.51 -2.98
N TRP A 142 -19.74 3.46 -3.51
CA TRP A 142 -19.49 4.08 -4.83
C TRP A 142 -18.15 4.82 -4.92
N VAL A 143 -17.46 5.06 -3.80
CA VAL A 143 -16.08 5.56 -3.87
C VAL A 143 -15.15 4.51 -4.48
N LEU A 144 -15.39 3.22 -4.27
CA LEU A 144 -14.61 2.14 -4.89
C LEU A 144 -15.07 1.84 -6.32
N THR A 145 -16.39 1.82 -6.56
CA THR A 145 -17.01 1.32 -7.80
C THR A 145 -17.65 2.38 -8.69
N GLY A 146 -17.51 3.65 -8.34
CA GLY A 146 -18.13 4.75 -9.07
C GLY A 146 -19.58 4.94 -8.67
N ALA A 147 -20.09 6.15 -8.91
CA ALA A 147 -21.51 6.47 -8.78
C ALA A 147 -22.15 6.54 -10.16
N SER A 148 -23.41 6.13 -10.28
CA SER A 148 -24.16 6.23 -11.52
C SER A 148 -23.95 7.57 -12.25
N SER A 149 -23.63 7.49 -13.54
CA SER A 149 -23.40 8.64 -14.42
C SER A 149 -24.61 9.58 -14.59
N GLN A 150 -25.78 9.20 -14.06
CA GLN A 150 -26.98 10.04 -14.00
C GLN A 150 -26.93 11.08 -12.87
N TRP A 151 -26.06 10.90 -11.88
CA TRP A 151 -25.94 11.80 -10.75
C TRP A 151 -25.06 13.02 -11.10
N ASN A 152 -25.47 14.19 -10.62
CA ASN A 152 -24.67 15.40 -10.79
C ASN A 152 -23.31 15.23 -10.09
N HIS A 153 -22.22 15.53 -10.81
CA HIS A 153 -20.84 15.38 -10.34
C HIS A 153 -20.41 13.93 -10.03
N ALA A 154 -21.11 12.93 -10.58
CA ALA A 154 -20.64 11.55 -10.54
C ALA A 154 -19.25 11.41 -11.17
N ARG A 155 -18.47 10.45 -10.66
CA ARG A 155 -17.10 10.17 -11.09
C ARG A 155 -16.87 8.66 -11.05
N PRO A 156 -15.89 8.16 -11.84
CA PRO A 156 -15.43 6.78 -11.70
C PRO A 156 -14.94 6.51 -10.27
N GLY A 157 -15.07 5.27 -9.84
CA GLY A 157 -14.54 4.80 -8.57
C GLY A 157 -13.03 4.67 -8.58
N ARG A 158 -12.45 4.46 -7.39
CA ARG A 158 -11.01 4.28 -7.22
C ARG A 158 -10.46 3.09 -7.99
N VAL A 159 -11.22 2.00 -8.11
CA VAL A 159 -10.78 0.82 -8.87
C VAL A 159 -10.63 1.15 -10.35
N ALA A 160 -11.67 1.74 -10.96
CA ALA A 160 -11.63 2.15 -12.36
C ALA A 160 -10.54 3.20 -12.63
N GLN A 161 -10.40 4.21 -11.76
CA GLN A 161 -9.33 5.19 -11.86
C GLN A 161 -7.95 4.53 -11.82
N THR A 162 -7.73 3.60 -10.88
CA THR A 162 -6.44 2.92 -10.72
C THR A 162 -6.08 2.08 -11.94
N LEU A 163 -7.04 1.32 -12.49
CA LEU A 163 -6.80 0.47 -13.67
C LEU A 163 -6.68 1.29 -14.96
N VAL A 164 -7.56 2.28 -15.15
CA VAL A 164 -7.58 3.09 -16.38
C VAL A 164 -6.45 4.10 -16.41
N GLU A 165 -6.17 4.83 -15.34
CA GLU A 165 -5.14 5.88 -15.36
C GLU A 165 -3.78 5.38 -14.88
N GLY A 166 -3.73 4.27 -14.14
CA GLY A 166 -2.48 3.63 -13.73
C GLY A 166 -1.80 2.86 -14.86
N GLU A 167 -0.56 2.46 -14.62
CA GLU A 167 0.28 1.75 -15.61
C GLU A 167 0.18 0.23 -15.49
N TYR A 168 -0.31 -0.29 -14.36
CA TYR A 168 -0.22 -1.70 -13.99
C TYR A 168 -1.58 -2.39 -13.89
N ALA A 169 -1.68 -3.64 -14.33
CA ALA A 169 -2.86 -4.49 -14.23
C ALA A 169 -2.99 -5.17 -12.86
N ASN A 170 -1.87 -5.35 -12.15
CA ASN A 170 -1.82 -5.94 -10.81
C ASN A 170 -1.32 -4.95 -9.73
N PRO A 171 -1.95 -3.77 -9.58
CA PRO A 171 -1.58 -2.84 -8.55
C PRO A 171 -1.92 -3.40 -7.16
N VAL A 172 -1.16 -2.98 -6.14
CA VAL A 172 -1.55 -3.16 -4.75
C VAL A 172 -2.55 -2.06 -4.38
N ILE A 173 -3.77 -2.44 -4.03
CA ILE A 173 -4.77 -1.51 -3.49
C ILE A 173 -4.92 -1.76 -1.99
N VAL A 174 -4.67 -0.71 -1.21
CA VAL A 174 -4.76 -0.75 0.25
C VAL A 174 -6.08 -0.19 0.75
N LEU A 175 -6.82 -0.99 1.50
CA LEU A 175 -8.03 -0.59 2.21
C LEU A 175 -7.71 -0.38 3.69
N ASP A 176 -7.42 0.86 4.07
CA ASP A 176 -6.94 1.20 5.40
C ASP A 176 -8.10 1.45 6.38
N GLU A 177 -7.98 0.91 7.59
CA GLU A 177 -8.99 1.00 8.65
C GLU A 177 -10.38 0.49 8.22
N ILE A 178 -10.43 -0.69 7.59
CA ILE A 178 -11.69 -1.29 7.12
C ILE A 178 -12.69 -1.52 8.26
N ASP A 179 -12.21 -1.77 9.47
CA ASP A 179 -13.01 -1.86 10.70
C ASP A 179 -13.77 -0.58 11.05
N LYS A 180 -13.39 0.56 10.46
CA LYS A 180 -14.02 1.86 10.67
C LYS A 180 -14.93 2.29 9.54
N ALA A 181 -15.22 1.42 8.56
CA ALA A 181 -16.13 1.72 7.47
C ALA A 181 -17.61 1.74 7.92
N GLY A 182 -17.93 2.20 9.12
CA GLY A 182 -19.30 2.20 9.67
C GLY A 182 -19.66 3.57 10.23
N GLY A 183 -20.77 4.15 9.78
CA GLY A 183 -21.20 5.46 10.27
C GLY A 183 -22.59 5.92 9.84
N ASP A 184 -23.08 5.47 8.67
CA ASP A 184 -24.39 5.89 8.19
C ASP A 184 -25.15 4.67 7.62
N GLN A 185 -26.26 4.27 8.26
CA GLN A 185 -27.00 3.02 7.97
C GLN A 185 -27.66 2.98 6.58
N ARG A 186 -27.50 4.03 5.75
CA ARG A 186 -28.17 4.15 4.45
C ARG A 186 -27.41 3.50 3.31
N TYR A 187 -26.08 3.42 3.39
CA TYR A 187 -25.24 2.89 2.32
C TYR A 187 -24.10 2.06 2.91
N ASP A 188 -23.90 0.84 2.40
CA ASP A 188 -22.82 -0.04 2.83
C ASP A 188 -21.52 0.34 2.09
N PRO A 189 -20.51 0.92 2.77
CA PRO A 189 -19.24 1.26 2.14
C PRO A 189 -18.40 0.03 1.76
N MET A 190 -18.70 -1.14 2.33
CA MET A 190 -18.04 -2.39 1.97
C MET A 190 -18.77 -3.17 0.87
N GLY A 191 -19.96 -2.72 0.44
CA GLY A 191 -20.79 -3.40 -0.57
C GLY A 191 -20.05 -3.72 -1.88
N ALA A 192 -19.11 -2.87 -2.27
CA ALA A 192 -18.24 -3.08 -3.41
C ALA A 192 -17.32 -4.31 -3.28
N LEU A 193 -16.88 -4.62 -2.06
CA LEU A 193 -15.84 -5.62 -1.79
C LEU A 193 -16.34 -7.05 -1.99
N TYR A 194 -17.64 -7.31 -1.86
CA TYR A 194 -18.20 -8.64 -2.06
C TYR A 194 -17.91 -9.19 -3.47
N ALA A 195 -17.94 -8.32 -4.48
CA ALA A 195 -17.62 -8.67 -5.86
C ALA A 195 -16.12 -8.56 -6.16
N LEU A 196 -15.46 -7.51 -5.64
CA LEU A 196 -14.07 -7.21 -5.97
C LEU A 196 -13.03 -8.14 -5.33
N LEU A 197 -13.35 -8.77 -4.20
CA LEU A 197 -12.45 -9.71 -3.53
C LEU A 197 -12.52 -11.13 -4.11
N GLU A 198 -13.49 -11.42 -4.97
CA GLU A 198 -13.64 -12.70 -5.64
C GLU A 198 -13.13 -12.58 -7.08
N ARG A 199 -12.11 -13.37 -7.41
CA ARG A 199 -11.39 -13.27 -8.69
C ARG A 199 -12.29 -13.39 -9.92
N ASP A 200 -13.18 -14.38 -9.94
CA ASP A 200 -14.06 -14.65 -11.08
C ASP A 200 -15.05 -13.51 -11.31
N THR A 201 -15.59 -12.95 -10.22
CA THR A 201 -16.48 -11.78 -10.29
C THR A 201 -15.71 -10.51 -10.67
N ALA A 202 -14.50 -10.34 -10.13
CA ALA A 202 -13.63 -9.19 -10.41
C ALA A 202 -13.10 -9.15 -11.85
N ALA A 203 -13.02 -10.29 -12.54
CA ALA A 203 -12.64 -10.36 -13.96
C ALA A 203 -13.64 -9.64 -14.89
N HIS A 204 -14.87 -9.44 -14.40
CA HIS A 204 -15.95 -8.71 -15.09
C HIS A 204 -16.41 -7.51 -14.26
N PHE A 205 -15.47 -6.83 -13.58
CA PHE A 205 -15.78 -5.67 -12.77
C PHE A 205 -16.36 -4.54 -13.65
N LYS A 206 -17.50 -4.01 -13.25
CA LYS A 206 -18.15 -2.88 -13.91
C LYS A 206 -18.29 -1.72 -12.94
N ASP A 207 -17.70 -0.59 -13.29
CA ASP A 207 -17.84 0.66 -12.55
C ASP A 207 -19.17 1.34 -12.93
N GLU A 208 -19.93 1.84 -11.95
CA GLU A 208 -21.27 2.40 -12.19
C GLU A 208 -21.25 3.70 -13.01
N PHE A 209 -20.14 4.43 -12.97
CA PHE A 209 -20.00 5.64 -13.78
C PHE A 209 -19.61 5.28 -15.22
N VAL A 210 -18.64 4.37 -15.36
CA VAL A 210 -18.03 4.02 -16.66
C VAL A 210 -18.88 3.02 -17.44
N ASP A 211 -19.60 2.12 -16.77
CA ASP A 211 -20.50 1.13 -17.37
C ASP A 211 -19.87 0.23 -18.48
N VAL A 212 -18.56 0.03 -18.42
CA VAL A 212 -17.78 -0.89 -19.28
C VAL A 212 -17.12 -1.95 -18.40
N ASP A 213 -17.10 -3.20 -18.88
CA ASP A 213 -16.47 -4.30 -18.17
C ASP A 213 -14.93 -4.11 -18.16
N MET A 214 -14.35 -4.30 -16.98
CA MET A 214 -12.93 -4.20 -16.71
C MET A 214 -12.45 -5.42 -15.93
N ASP A 215 -11.27 -5.94 -16.27
CA ASP A 215 -10.62 -7.01 -15.53
C ASP A 215 -9.87 -6.44 -14.32
N ALA A 216 -10.49 -6.55 -13.16
CA ALA A 216 -9.92 -6.21 -11.86
C ALA A 216 -9.37 -7.43 -11.10
N SER A 217 -9.37 -8.62 -11.72
CA SER A 217 -9.04 -9.90 -11.07
C SER A 217 -7.57 -10.03 -10.67
N HIS A 218 -6.72 -9.15 -11.21
CA HIS A 218 -5.28 -9.10 -10.95
C HIS A 218 -4.88 -8.15 -9.81
N ILE A 219 -5.83 -7.38 -9.26
CA ILE A 219 -5.56 -6.47 -8.16
C ILE A 219 -5.10 -7.23 -6.91
N LEU A 220 -4.04 -6.74 -6.29
CA LEU A 220 -3.48 -7.28 -5.06
C LEU A 220 -4.05 -6.53 -3.86
N TRP A 221 -5.06 -7.11 -3.21
CA TRP A 221 -5.76 -6.46 -2.10
C TRP A 221 -5.02 -6.61 -0.77
N VAL A 222 -4.85 -5.48 -0.07
CA VAL A 222 -4.33 -5.44 1.30
C VAL A 222 -5.23 -4.57 2.17
N ALA A 223 -5.92 -5.14 3.14
CA ALA A 223 -6.73 -4.44 4.11
C ALA A 223 -5.98 -4.29 5.44
N THR A 224 -6.25 -3.20 6.17
CA THR A 224 -5.79 -3.03 7.54
C THR A 224 -6.98 -2.85 8.48
N ALA A 225 -6.89 -3.43 9.68
CA ALA A 225 -7.89 -3.30 10.72
C ALA A 225 -7.25 -3.25 12.11
N ASN A 226 -7.97 -2.70 13.08
CA ASN A 226 -7.62 -2.82 14.50
C ASN A 226 -8.55 -3.79 15.24
N ASP A 227 -9.80 -3.88 14.79
CA ASP A 227 -10.81 -4.79 15.35
C ASP A 227 -11.53 -5.56 14.23
N GLU A 228 -11.38 -6.88 14.21
CA GLU A 228 -12.04 -7.73 13.20
C GLU A 228 -13.56 -7.84 13.41
N SER A 229 -14.07 -7.61 14.63
CA SER A 229 -15.48 -7.78 14.96
C SER A 229 -16.40 -6.80 14.23
N ALA A 230 -15.84 -5.69 13.74
CA ALA A 230 -16.53 -4.70 12.93
C ALA A 230 -16.57 -5.05 11.43
N ILE A 231 -15.92 -6.14 11.01
CA ILE A 231 -15.84 -6.57 9.61
C ILE A 231 -16.87 -7.69 9.36
N PRO A 232 -17.73 -7.56 8.33
CA PRO A 232 -18.69 -8.61 7.98
C PRO A 232 -18.00 -9.96 7.69
N GLU A 233 -18.54 -11.04 8.25
CA GLU A 233 -18.05 -12.40 8.05
C GLU A 233 -17.85 -12.81 6.57
N PRO A 234 -18.73 -12.45 5.61
CA PRO A 234 -18.50 -12.82 4.22
C PRO A 234 -17.28 -12.13 3.59
N ILE A 235 -16.86 -10.98 4.11
CA ILE A 235 -15.63 -10.31 3.67
C ILE A 235 -14.42 -10.99 4.33
N LEU A 236 -14.48 -11.26 5.64
CA LEU A 236 -13.43 -11.98 6.35
C LEU A 236 -13.11 -13.34 5.72
N ASN A 237 -14.14 -14.10 5.34
CA ASN A 237 -13.98 -15.42 4.72
C ASN A 237 -13.30 -15.39 3.34
N ARG A 238 -13.17 -14.21 2.71
CA ARG A 238 -12.44 -14.01 1.45
C ARG A 238 -11.02 -13.49 1.65
N MET A 239 -10.62 -13.22 2.90
CA MET A 239 -9.31 -12.68 3.24
C MET A 239 -8.47 -13.69 4.01
N ASN A 240 -7.15 -13.61 3.86
CA ASN A 240 -6.23 -14.27 4.75
C ASN A 240 -5.87 -13.31 5.90
N VAL A 241 -6.22 -13.69 7.14
CA VAL A 241 -6.11 -12.82 8.30
C VAL A 241 -4.78 -13.05 9.01
N TYR A 242 -4.02 -11.97 9.21
CA TYR A 242 -2.75 -11.98 9.92
C TYR A 242 -2.83 -11.08 11.14
N ALA A 243 -2.70 -11.69 12.33
CA ALA A 243 -2.51 -10.97 13.58
C ALA A 243 -1.08 -10.41 13.63
N ILE A 244 -0.97 -9.08 13.61
CA ILE A 244 0.28 -8.35 13.70
C ILE A 244 0.51 -7.95 15.14
N GLU A 245 1.56 -8.51 15.72
CA GLU A 245 1.95 -8.23 17.10
C GLU A 245 2.93 -7.06 17.18
N ARG A 246 3.18 -6.61 18.42
CA ARG A 246 4.26 -5.67 18.69
C ARG A 246 5.59 -6.36 18.40
N PRO A 247 6.54 -5.66 17.76
CA PRO A 247 7.88 -6.21 17.59
C PRO A 247 8.52 -6.46 18.95
N ASP A 248 9.28 -7.55 19.05
CA ASP A 248 10.15 -7.81 20.19
C ASP A 248 11.31 -6.80 20.26
N ALA A 249 12.16 -6.89 21.28
CA ALA A 249 13.27 -5.95 21.46
C ALA A 249 14.22 -5.96 20.24
N ALA A 250 14.51 -7.15 19.70
CA ALA A 250 15.36 -7.30 18.53
C ALA A 250 14.71 -6.71 17.26
N GLY A 251 13.41 -6.94 17.07
CA GLY A 251 12.62 -6.38 15.97
C GLY A 251 12.51 -4.86 16.05
N SER A 252 12.32 -4.32 17.25
CA SER A 252 12.25 -2.87 17.48
C SER A 252 13.58 -2.21 17.15
N ARG A 253 14.70 -2.87 17.49
CA ARG A 253 16.05 -2.46 17.07
C ARG A 253 16.20 -2.44 15.55
N ARG A 254 15.74 -3.48 14.85
CA ARG A 254 15.78 -3.55 13.37
C ARG A 254 14.94 -2.44 12.73
N ILE A 255 13.74 -2.19 13.25
CA ILE A 255 12.87 -1.11 12.76
C ILE A 255 13.54 0.26 12.96
N ALA A 256 14.11 0.52 14.14
CA ALA A 256 14.81 1.78 14.41
C ALA A 256 15.95 2.05 13.41
N LEU A 257 16.77 1.04 13.13
CA LEU A 257 17.85 1.12 12.13
C LEU A 257 17.30 1.32 10.71
N SER A 258 16.23 0.60 10.35
CA SER A 258 15.58 0.75 9.04
C SER A 258 15.05 2.17 8.82
N VAL A 259 14.37 2.75 9.81
CA VAL A 259 13.84 4.12 9.72
C VAL A 259 14.96 5.14 9.65
N TYR A 260 16.04 4.96 10.42
CA TYR A 260 17.22 5.81 10.36
C TYR A 260 17.83 5.84 8.95
N ARG A 261 18.07 4.66 8.37
CA ARG A 261 18.64 4.52 7.02
C ARG A 261 17.71 5.10 5.96
N GLU A 262 16.40 4.82 6.02
CA GLU A 262 15.43 5.37 5.07
C GLU A 262 15.47 6.91 5.02
N ILE A 263 15.63 7.57 6.18
CA ILE A 263 15.74 9.03 6.23
C ILE A 263 17.06 9.48 5.59
N LEU A 264 18.19 8.83 5.89
CA LEU A 264 19.46 9.18 5.27
C LEU A 264 19.49 8.91 3.77
N ASP A 265 18.90 7.82 3.29
CA ASP A 265 18.85 7.53 1.85
C ASP A 265 18.00 8.56 1.09
N ALA A 266 17.00 9.15 1.75
CA ALA A 266 16.17 10.22 1.20
C ALA A 266 16.85 11.60 1.21
N HIS A 267 18.01 11.76 1.87
CA HIS A 267 18.63 13.05 2.11
C HIS A 267 20.15 13.02 1.95
N HIS A 268 20.75 14.02 1.32
CA HIS A 268 22.22 14.11 1.20
C HIS A 268 22.90 14.66 2.45
N TRP A 269 22.44 14.29 3.65
CA TRP A 269 23.02 14.77 4.90
C TRP A 269 24.30 14.00 5.25
N SER A 270 25.28 14.70 5.81
CA SER A 270 26.56 14.13 6.22
C SER A 270 26.47 13.46 7.60
N PHE A 271 25.58 12.48 7.77
CA PHE A 271 25.52 11.65 8.97
C PHE A 271 26.12 10.26 8.70
N PRO A 272 26.65 9.56 9.72
CA PRO A 272 27.13 8.18 9.55
C PRO A 272 25.98 7.26 9.12
N PRO A 273 26.26 6.21 8.33
CA PRO A 273 25.22 5.29 7.84
C PRO A 273 24.55 4.48 8.97
N GLU A 274 25.20 4.39 10.13
CA GLU A 274 24.67 3.74 11.32
C GLU A 274 24.80 4.66 12.55
N PRO A 275 23.74 4.77 13.38
CA PRO A 275 23.81 5.52 14.62
C PRO A 275 24.54 4.73 15.71
N SER A 276 24.95 5.42 16.78
CA SER A 276 25.56 4.77 17.95
C SER A 276 24.58 3.86 18.69
N GLU A 277 25.08 2.85 19.41
CA GLU A 277 24.23 1.88 20.12
C GLU A 277 23.27 2.57 21.10
N GLY A 278 23.71 3.59 21.83
CA GLY A 278 22.84 4.32 22.75
C GLY A 278 21.68 5.06 22.05
N VAL A 279 21.88 5.53 20.81
CA VAL A 279 20.81 6.12 20.00
C VAL A 279 19.82 5.04 19.56
N VAL A 280 20.35 3.88 19.14
CA VAL A 280 19.53 2.72 18.74
C VAL A 280 18.67 2.23 19.90
N GLU A 281 19.25 2.07 21.09
CA GLU A 281 18.53 1.66 22.31
C GLU A 281 17.41 2.64 22.66
N ARG A 282 17.68 3.95 22.60
CA ARG A 282 16.67 4.99 22.82
C ARG A 282 15.55 4.91 21.81
N LEU A 283 15.87 4.75 20.52
CA LEU A 283 14.89 4.67 19.44
C LEU A 283 14.04 3.40 19.53
N ALA A 284 14.65 2.26 19.84
CA ALA A 284 13.95 0.97 19.95
C ALA A 284 12.88 0.97 21.06
N ALA A 285 12.99 1.86 22.06
CA ALA A 285 11.95 2.06 23.08
C ALA A 285 10.77 2.94 22.61
N ILE A 286 10.87 3.58 21.44
CA ILE A 286 9.84 4.46 20.87
C ILE A 286 8.92 3.64 19.96
N PRO A 287 7.59 3.89 19.97
CA PRO A 287 6.70 3.31 18.98
C PRO A 287 7.13 3.65 17.54
N PRO A 288 7.10 2.69 16.59
CA PRO A 288 7.57 2.90 15.21
C PRO A 288 7.00 4.15 14.52
N ARG A 289 5.71 4.44 14.72
CA ARG A 289 5.03 5.61 14.15
C ARG A 289 5.66 6.95 14.53
N ASP A 290 6.32 7.02 15.69
CA ASP A 290 6.85 8.25 16.26
C ASP A 290 8.37 8.40 15.98
N MET A 291 9.06 7.32 15.60
CA MET A 291 10.51 7.28 15.36
C MET A 291 10.94 8.29 14.28
N LYS A 292 10.25 8.32 13.13
CA LYS A 292 10.61 9.22 12.01
C LYS A 292 10.60 10.68 12.42
N LYS A 293 9.57 11.09 13.16
CA LYS A 293 9.44 12.47 13.64
C LYS A 293 10.56 12.83 14.61
N LEU A 294 10.86 11.95 15.57
CA LEU A 294 11.96 12.17 16.52
C LEU A 294 13.31 12.21 15.83
N LEU A 295 13.55 11.35 14.85
CA LEU A 295 14.80 11.33 14.09
C LEU A 295 15.02 12.62 13.33
N LEU A 296 14.01 13.15 12.64
CA LEU A 296 14.12 14.43 11.93
C LEU A 296 14.45 15.59 12.88
N ASP A 297 13.82 15.63 14.06
CA ASP A 297 14.13 16.62 15.10
C ASP A 297 15.54 16.43 15.70
N ALA A 298 15.97 15.18 15.90
CA ALA A 298 17.30 14.83 16.37
C ALA A 298 18.39 15.25 15.37
N PHE A 299 18.20 14.98 14.08
CA PHE A 299 19.12 15.42 13.02
C PHE A 299 19.24 16.95 12.99
N GLY A 300 18.12 17.66 13.10
CA GLY A 300 18.12 19.12 13.19
C GLY A 300 18.84 19.64 14.44
N THR A 301 18.62 19.01 15.59
CA THR A 301 19.28 19.35 16.86
C THR A 301 20.80 19.13 16.77
N ALA A 302 21.24 18.01 16.19
CA ALA A 302 22.66 17.73 15.97
C ALA A 302 23.31 18.76 15.05
N GLN A 303 22.67 19.10 13.92
CA GLN A 303 23.17 20.12 12.98
C GLN A 303 23.25 21.52 13.63
N LEU A 304 22.25 21.94 14.42
CA LEU A 304 22.31 23.20 15.16
C LEU A 304 23.45 23.22 16.19
N ALA A 305 23.82 22.06 16.73
CA ALA A 305 24.97 21.89 17.61
C ALA A 305 26.29 21.73 16.85
N GLY A 306 26.30 21.82 15.52
CA GLY A 306 27.49 21.63 14.68
C GLY A 306 28.01 20.19 14.63
N ARG A 307 27.15 19.20 14.95
CA ARG A 307 27.49 17.77 14.93
C ARG A 307 26.96 17.09 13.67
N ASP A 308 27.73 16.11 13.22
CA ASP A 308 27.45 15.19 12.11
C ASP A 308 27.01 13.80 12.60
N HIS A 309 26.73 13.64 13.89
CA HIS A 309 26.29 12.39 14.50
C HIS A 309 25.23 12.65 15.56
N LEU A 310 24.35 11.68 15.78
CA LEU A 310 23.36 11.72 16.84
C LEU A 310 23.95 11.19 18.15
N VAL A 311 23.50 11.78 19.27
CA VAL A 311 23.73 11.27 20.62
C VAL A 311 22.39 10.85 21.25
N PRO A 312 22.38 9.96 22.27
CA PRO A 312 21.14 9.46 22.88
C PRO A 312 20.21 10.57 23.40
N GLU A 313 20.77 11.72 23.80
CA GLU A 313 20.06 12.89 24.29
C GLU A 313 19.24 13.60 23.19
N ASP A 314 19.61 13.44 21.92
CA ASP A 314 18.87 13.99 20.79
C ASP A 314 17.50 13.28 20.62
N ILE A 315 17.39 12.04 21.10
CA ILE A 315 16.14 11.26 21.09
C ILE A 315 15.31 11.62 22.33
N ASP A 316 14.61 12.76 22.26
CA ASP A 316 13.74 13.23 23.34
C ASP A 316 12.27 12.82 23.15
N ALA A 317 11.89 11.69 23.76
CA ALA A 317 10.52 11.19 23.77
C ALA A 317 9.51 12.17 24.39
N LYS A 318 9.94 13.09 25.27
CA LYS A 318 9.03 14.06 25.92
C LYS A 318 8.44 15.05 24.91
N LYS A 319 9.14 15.30 23.80
CA LYS A 319 8.62 16.12 22.69
C LYS A 319 7.41 15.50 21.98
N LEU A 320 7.17 14.20 22.15
CA LEU A 320 5.95 13.53 21.64
C LEU A 320 4.74 13.77 22.55
N CYS A 321 4.94 13.81 23.87
CA CYS A 321 3.88 13.91 24.88
C CYS A 321 3.22 15.30 24.94
N GLY A 322 3.89 16.35 24.46
CA GLY A 322 3.40 17.74 24.52
C GLY A 322 2.13 18.05 23.71
N ARG A 323 1.61 17.12 22.90
CA ARG A 323 0.40 17.32 22.08
C ARG A 323 -0.90 16.73 22.64
N ARG A 324 -0.85 15.88 23.68
CA ARG A 324 -2.07 15.27 24.27
C ARG A 324 -2.75 16.11 25.35
N ALA A 325 -2.14 17.22 25.78
CA ALA A 325 -2.74 18.13 26.76
C ALA A 325 -3.20 19.42 26.06
N ARG A 326 -4.48 19.45 25.69
CA ARG A 326 -5.37 20.61 25.37
C ARG A 326 -6.12 20.39 24.05
N VAL A 327 -7.36 19.93 24.13
CA VAL A 327 -8.55 20.75 23.86
C VAL A 327 -9.68 20.16 24.69
N GLY A 328 -9.95 20.78 25.84
CA GLY A 328 -11.28 20.81 26.41
C GLY A 328 -11.83 22.19 26.10
N PHE A 329 -12.96 22.23 25.40
CA PHE A 329 -13.93 23.31 25.42
C PHE A 329 -15.30 22.66 25.59
#